data_AF-A0A9W8M4R2-F1
#
_entry.id   AF-A0A9W8M4R2-F1
#
_cell.length_a   1.000
_cell.length_b   1.000
_cell.length_c   1.000
_cell.angle_alpha   90.00
_cell.angle_beta   90.00
_cell.angle_gamma   90.00
#
_symmetry.space_group_name_H-M   'P 1'
#
loop_
_entity.id
_entity.type
_entity.pdbx_description
1 polymer ?
#
loop_
_entity_poly.entity_id
_entity_poly.type
_entity_poly.pdbx_seq_one_letter_code
_entity_poly.pdbx_strand_id
1 'polypeptide(L)'
;MNPARAPAIRSRLALLVLAPLLAAVVLGFAASTTRRPAGDIATAGLLSPWASKRNPLNTYVAKFAWAWTTTLFAAMLLTAIAPPRAVLRYALATLYWLAMTRWFFGPPLFDRLFVRTGGECQLSTAAPADSPYSMSACRAAGGAWAGGHDVSGHCFLLLHSGLFLAEEVLVPLLLLSSSLHPQARTASPAARWAVVAATLGLVAVWLLMLFFTAKYFHGFDELVSGSLLGVAYWFAVYRVRLLPL
;
A
#
# COMPACT_ATOMS: atom_id res chain seq x y z
N MET A 1 18.26 -23.58 16.37
CA MET A 1 18.23 -22.21 16.94
C MET A 1 17.36 -22.22 18.19
N ASN A 2 17.73 -21.44 19.22
CA ASN A 2 16.85 -21.23 20.38
C ASN A 2 15.52 -20.61 19.90
N PRO A 3 14.35 -21.26 20.11
CA PRO A 3 13.06 -20.78 19.62
C PRO A 3 12.72 -19.36 20.11
N ALA A 4 13.36 -18.88 21.18
CA ALA A 4 13.26 -17.52 21.67
C ALA A 4 13.84 -16.44 20.72
N ARG A 5 14.74 -16.77 19.79
CA ARG A 5 15.40 -15.78 18.89
C ARG A 5 14.65 -15.53 17.57
N ALA A 6 13.83 -16.47 17.11
CA ALA A 6 13.07 -16.36 15.87
C ALA A 6 12.12 -15.12 15.82
N PRO A 7 11.38 -14.77 16.89
CA PRO A 7 10.53 -13.58 16.90
C PRO A 7 11.31 -12.26 16.75
N ALA A 8 12.48 -12.17 17.38
CA ALA A 8 13.32 -10.98 17.34
C ALA A 8 13.91 -10.75 15.93
N ILE A 9 14.31 -11.81 15.24
CA ILE A 9 14.85 -11.74 13.87
C ILE A 9 13.75 -11.31 12.88
N ARG A 10 12.56 -11.93 12.95
CA ARG A 10 11.41 -11.53 12.12
C ARG A 10 11.07 -10.05 12.31
N SER A 11 11.04 -9.60 13.57
CA SER A 11 10.75 -8.20 13.90
C SER A 11 11.77 -7.24 13.28
N ARG A 12 13.07 -7.55 13.37
CA ARG A 12 14.14 -6.72 12.78
C ARG A 12 14.05 -6.65 11.26
N LEU A 13 13.83 -7.79 10.60
CA LEU A 13 13.79 -7.84 9.13
C LEU A 13 12.61 -7.04 8.54
N ALA A 14 11.42 -7.12 9.14
CA ALA A 14 10.29 -6.32 8.66
C ALA A 14 10.49 -4.80 8.87
N LEU A 15 11.20 -4.40 9.93
CA LEU A 15 11.56 -2.99 10.13
C LEU A 15 12.51 -2.45 9.05
N LEU A 16 13.36 -3.30 8.47
CA LEU A 16 14.23 -2.92 7.35
C LEU A 16 13.45 -2.58 6.08
N VAL A 17 12.17 -3.00 5.97
CA VAL A 17 11.28 -2.59 4.87
C VAL A 17 10.42 -1.40 5.27
N LEU A 18 9.90 -1.36 6.51
CA LEU A 18 9.09 -0.24 6.98
C LEU A 18 9.86 1.10 6.95
N ALA A 19 11.08 1.12 7.49
CA ALA A 19 11.86 2.33 7.61
C ALA A 19 12.09 3.05 6.26
N PRO A 20 12.58 2.39 5.19
CA PRO A 20 12.74 3.05 3.90
C PRO A 20 11.40 3.46 3.27
N LEU A 21 10.32 2.70 3.47
CA LEU A 21 8.99 3.08 2.94
C LEU A 21 8.50 4.38 3.57
N LEU A 22 8.61 4.53 4.89
CA LEU A 22 8.28 5.78 5.57
C LEU A 22 9.24 6.92 5.20
N ALA A 23 10.54 6.61 5.07
CA ALA A 23 11.53 7.60 4.63
C ALA A 23 11.20 8.14 3.23
N ALA A 24 10.75 7.29 2.30
CA ALA A 24 10.34 7.72 0.97
C ALA A 24 9.18 8.73 1.01
N VAL A 25 8.20 8.54 1.90
CA VAL A 25 7.09 9.48 2.11
C VAL A 25 7.61 10.81 2.66
N VAL A 26 8.44 10.77 3.71
CA VAL A 26 8.99 11.97 4.36
C VAL A 26 9.89 12.76 3.39
N LEU A 27 10.77 12.08 2.67
CA LEU A 27 11.66 12.71 1.69
C LEU A 27 10.87 13.29 0.50
N GLY A 28 9.83 12.59 0.05
CA GLY A 28 8.96 13.08 -1.02
C GLY A 28 8.23 14.36 -0.60
N PHE A 29 7.71 14.40 0.62
CA PHE A 29 7.08 15.59 1.19
C PHE A 29 8.08 16.74 1.41
N ALA A 30 9.26 16.47 1.96
CA ALA A 30 10.31 17.49 2.08
C ALA A 30 10.75 18.04 0.72
N ALA A 31 10.72 17.23 -0.34
CA ALA A 31 10.99 17.66 -1.71
C ALA A 31 9.82 18.41 -2.37
N SER A 32 8.62 18.39 -1.78
CA SER A 32 7.48 19.20 -2.26
C SER A 32 7.56 20.63 -1.72
N THR A 33 7.98 20.82 -0.47
CA THR A 33 8.09 22.13 0.20
C THR A 33 9.23 23.01 -0.34
N THR A 34 10.21 22.42 -1.03
CA THR A 34 11.30 23.17 -1.68
C THR A 34 10.91 23.80 -3.01
N ARG A 35 9.70 23.54 -3.54
CA ARG A 35 9.20 24.22 -4.73
C ARG A 35 8.55 25.56 -4.37
N ARG A 36 8.96 26.62 -5.08
CA ARG A 36 8.28 27.93 -5.06
C ARG A 36 6.81 27.77 -5.47
N PRO A 37 5.89 28.57 -4.91
CA PRO A 37 4.47 28.51 -5.26
C PRO A 37 4.26 29.15 -6.63
N ALA A 38 4.41 28.38 -7.71
CA ALA A 38 3.93 28.76 -9.03
C ALA A 38 3.91 27.54 -9.95
N GLY A 39 2.72 26.94 -10.10
CA GLY A 39 2.45 25.96 -11.14
C GLY A 39 1.47 24.90 -10.66
N ASP A 40 0.22 24.99 -11.13
CA ASP A 40 -0.80 23.97 -10.97
C ASP A 40 -0.27 22.58 -11.34
N ILE A 41 -0.81 21.52 -10.73
CA ILE A 41 -0.45 20.10 -11.02
C ILE A 41 -0.41 19.81 -12.54
N ALA A 42 -1.26 20.49 -13.31
CA ALA A 42 -1.27 20.43 -14.78
C ALA A 42 0.06 20.88 -15.41
N THR A 43 0.64 21.99 -14.94
CA THR A 43 1.96 22.48 -15.39
C THR A 43 3.09 21.57 -14.89
N ALA A 44 2.99 21.04 -13.67
CA ALA A 44 3.98 20.09 -13.17
C ALA A 44 4.04 18.81 -14.03
N GLY A 45 2.89 18.32 -14.51
CA GLY A 45 2.78 17.16 -15.40
C GLY A 45 3.39 17.38 -16.79
N LEU A 46 3.42 18.62 -17.28
CA LEU A 46 4.09 18.98 -18.53
C LEU A 46 5.61 19.05 -18.38
N LEU A 47 6.08 19.51 -17.21
CA LEU A 47 7.51 19.69 -16.91
C LEU A 47 8.20 18.39 -16.47
N SER A 48 7.44 17.46 -15.86
CA SER A 48 7.99 16.20 -15.36
C SER A 48 7.05 15.02 -15.65
N PRO A 49 7.52 13.99 -16.39
CA PRO A 49 6.73 12.77 -16.62
C PRO A 49 6.24 12.10 -15.33
N TRP A 50 6.98 12.27 -14.22
CA TRP A 50 6.65 11.72 -12.90
C TRP A 50 5.46 12.42 -12.21
N ALA A 51 5.20 13.68 -12.56
CA ALA A 51 4.06 14.44 -12.05
C ALA A 51 2.77 14.19 -12.86
N SER A 52 2.86 13.50 -14.00
CA SER A 52 1.70 13.18 -14.82
C SER A 52 0.90 12.03 -14.22
N LYS A 53 -0.40 12.24 -13.99
CA LYS A 53 -1.34 11.18 -13.57
C LYS A 53 -1.41 10.02 -14.58
N ARG A 54 -1.01 10.26 -15.84
CA ARG A 54 -1.01 9.28 -16.94
C ARG A 54 0.31 8.52 -17.10
N ASN A 55 1.29 8.75 -16.22
CA ASN A 55 2.54 7.99 -16.21
C ASN A 55 2.24 6.47 -16.16
N PRO A 56 2.85 5.63 -17.01
CA PRO A 56 2.68 4.18 -16.98
C PRO A 56 2.92 3.55 -15.60
N LEU A 57 3.89 4.03 -14.83
CA LEU A 57 4.14 3.54 -13.47
C LEU A 57 2.98 3.83 -12.51
N ASN A 58 2.33 4.97 -12.69
CA ASN A 58 1.12 5.28 -11.93
C ASN A 58 -0.08 4.43 -12.40
N THR A 59 -0.24 4.29 -13.72
CA THR A 59 -1.45 3.70 -14.32
C THR A 59 -1.47 2.17 -14.25
N TYR A 60 -0.32 1.51 -14.40
CA TYR A 60 -0.23 0.05 -14.48
C TYR A 60 0.49 -0.59 -13.28
N VAL A 61 1.34 0.15 -12.57
CA VAL A 61 2.13 -0.43 -11.47
C VAL A 61 1.50 -0.09 -10.12
N ALA A 62 1.42 1.19 -9.75
CA ALA A 62 0.85 1.59 -8.46
C ALA A 62 -0.65 1.27 -8.32
N LYS A 63 -1.46 1.53 -9.36
CA LYS A 63 -2.90 1.19 -9.35
C LYS A 63 -3.19 -0.30 -9.18
N PHE A 64 -2.29 -1.16 -9.65
CA PHE A 64 -2.42 -2.62 -9.55
C PHE A 64 -1.53 -3.22 -8.45
N ALA A 65 -1.09 -2.41 -7.47
CA ALA A 65 -0.16 -2.85 -6.44
C ALA A 65 -0.59 -4.11 -5.68
N TRP A 66 -1.88 -4.27 -5.38
CA TRP A 66 -2.38 -5.49 -4.73
C TRP A 66 -2.31 -6.72 -5.64
N ALA A 67 -2.50 -6.56 -6.94
CA ALA A 67 -2.36 -7.67 -7.90
C ALA A 67 -0.91 -8.14 -7.98
N TRP A 68 0.05 -7.22 -8.09
CA TRP A 68 1.48 -7.56 -8.05
C TRP A 68 1.90 -8.23 -6.73
N THR A 69 1.35 -7.75 -5.61
CA THR A 69 1.54 -8.35 -4.29
C THR A 69 0.99 -9.79 -4.23
N THR A 70 -0.21 -10.00 -4.77
CA THR A 70 -0.85 -11.32 -4.85
C THR A 70 -0.03 -12.29 -5.70
N THR A 71 0.49 -11.83 -6.85
CA THR A 71 1.32 -12.66 -7.73
C THR A 71 2.59 -13.15 -7.02
N LEU A 72 3.30 -12.27 -6.31
CA LEU A 72 4.50 -12.67 -5.57
C LEU A 72 4.20 -13.54 -4.36
N PHE A 73 3.08 -13.29 -3.67
CA PHE A 73 2.63 -14.18 -2.61
C PHE A 73 2.29 -15.57 -3.14
N ALA A 74 1.55 -15.67 -4.25
CA ALA A 74 1.28 -16.94 -4.91
C ALA A 74 2.57 -17.65 -5.35
N ALA A 75 3.54 -16.93 -5.91
CA ALA A 75 4.86 -17.49 -6.25
C ALA A 75 5.60 -18.02 -5.00
N MET A 76 5.46 -17.34 -3.86
CA MET A 76 5.97 -17.84 -2.57
C MET A 76 5.27 -19.15 -2.15
N LEU A 77 3.94 -19.25 -2.28
CA LEU A 77 3.19 -20.48 -1.99
C LEU A 77 3.61 -21.67 -2.87
N LEU A 78 4.07 -21.40 -4.09
CA LEU A 78 4.61 -22.42 -5.00
C LEU A 78 6.04 -22.83 -4.63
N THR A 79 6.84 -21.92 -4.08
CA THR A 79 8.25 -22.16 -3.73
C THR A 79 8.44 -22.71 -2.31
N ALA A 80 7.45 -22.55 -1.43
CA ALA A 80 7.48 -23.08 -0.06
C ALA A 80 6.08 -23.54 0.37
N ILE A 81 5.98 -24.50 1.30
CA ILE A 81 4.71 -24.77 1.98
C ILE A 81 4.49 -23.60 2.95
N ALA A 82 3.64 -22.65 2.59
CA ALA A 82 3.23 -21.62 3.52
C ALA A 82 2.29 -22.22 4.58
N PRO A 83 2.41 -21.82 5.85
CA PRO A 83 1.49 -22.28 6.87
C PRO A 83 0.05 -21.84 6.51
N PRO A 84 -1.00 -22.60 6.85
CA PRO A 84 -2.39 -22.19 6.61
C PRO A 84 -2.72 -20.78 7.13
N ARG A 85 -2.01 -20.36 8.18
CA ARG A 85 -2.10 -19.03 8.77
C ARG A 85 -1.65 -17.90 7.83
N ALA A 86 -0.69 -18.16 6.93
CA ALA A 86 -0.27 -17.20 5.90
C ALA A 86 -1.41 -16.90 4.92
N VAL A 87 -2.17 -17.92 4.50
CA VAL A 87 -3.34 -17.75 3.62
C VAL A 87 -4.44 -16.96 4.33
N LEU A 88 -4.68 -17.23 5.61
CA LEU A 88 -5.64 -16.46 6.40
C LEU A 88 -5.20 -14.98 6.54
N ARG A 89 -3.92 -14.72 6.80
CA ARG A 89 -3.39 -13.34 6.82
C ARG A 89 -3.52 -12.68 5.45
N TYR A 90 -3.28 -13.38 4.35
CA TYR A 90 -3.52 -12.82 3.01
C TYR A 90 -5.00 -12.46 2.80
N ALA A 91 -5.92 -13.33 3.22
CA ALA A 91 -7.35 -13.07 3.13
C ALA A 91 -7.74 -11.83 3.95
N LEU A 92 -7.28 -11.73 5.20
CA LEU A 92 -7.53 -10.57 6.06
C LEU A 92 -6.91 -9.28 5.53
N ALA A 93 -5.69 -9.34 4.99
CA ALA A 93 -5.04 -8.20 4.36
C ALA A 93 -5.79 -7.73 3.11
N THR A 94 -6.34 -8.67 2.33
CA THR A 94 -7.17 -8.38 1.16
C THR A 94 -8.50 -7.74 1.57
N LEU A 95 -9.18 -8.33 2.56
CA LEU A 95 -10.43 -7.79 3.11
C LEU A 95 -10.23 -6.38 3.69
N TYR A 96 -9.11 -6.14 4.37
CA TYR A 96 -8.76 -4.82 4.88
C TYR A 96 -8.62 -3.79 3.74
N TRP A 97 -7.86 -4.12 2.69
CA TRP A 97 -7.71 -3.27 1.51
C TRP A 97 -9.06 -3.00 0.81
N LEU A 98 -9.87 -4.05 0.61
CA LEU A 98 -11.19 -3.93 0.00
C LEU A 98 -12.11 -3.05 0.85
N ALA A 99 -12.12 -3.23 2.17
CA ALA A 99 -12.94 -2.42 3.07
C ALA A 99 -12.59 -0.92 2.99
N MET A 100 -11.29 -0.60 2.86
CA MET A 100 -10.83 0.78 2.75
C MET A 100 -11.20 1.43 1.41
N THR A 101 -11.05 0.69 0.30
CA THR A 101 -10.99 1.29 -1.05
C THR A 101 -12.13 0.87 -2.00
N ARG A 102 -12.88 -0.16 -1.65
CA ARG A 102 -13.98 -0.72 -2.45
C ARG A 102 -15.29 -0.70 -1.67
N TRP A 103 -16.36 -1.10 -2.33
CA TRP A 103 -17.67 -1.21 -1.71
C TRP A 103 -17.59 -2.09 -0.45
N PHE A 104 -18.03 -1.55 0.68
CA PHE A 104 -17.96 -2.21 1.98
C PHE A 104 -19.24 -1.94 2.76
N PHE A 105 -20.32 -2.67 2.45
CA PHE A 105 -21.66 -2.41 3.00
C PHE A 105 -22.09 -0.95 2.74
N GLY A 106 -21.95 -0.50 1.50
CA GLY A 106 -22.09 0.90 1.08
C GLY A 106 -20.79 1.48 0.51
N PRO A 107 -20.63 2.82 0.49
CA PRO A 107 -19.42 3.48 0.01
C PRO A 107 -18.15 2.98 0.70
N PRO A 108 -16.98 3.03 0.04
CA PRO A 108 -15.68 2.76 0.65
C PRO A 108 -15.48 3.54 1.94
N LEU A 109 -14.69 3.00 2.88
CA LEU A 109 -14.42 3.71 4.13
C LEU A 109 -13.68 5.04 3.91
N PHE A 110 -12.86 5.16 2.87
CA PHE A 110 -12.27 6.44 2.48
C PHE A 110 -13.32 7.48 2.10
N ASP A 111 -14.33 7.12 1.29
CA ASP A 111 -15.40 8.05 0.91
C ASP A 111 -16.24 8.47 2.13
N ARG A 112 -16.48 7.55 3.07
CA ARG A 112 -17.19 7.88 4.32
C ARG A 112 -16.38 8.82 5.20
N LEU A 113 -15.07 8.61 5.32
CA LEU A 113 -14.18 9.49 6.08
C LEU A 113 -14.13 10.88 5.44
N PHE A 114 -14.05 10.95 4.12
CA PHE A 114 -14.08 12.20 3.36
C PHE A 114 -15.37 12.99 3.66
N VAL A 115 -16.54 12.35 3.56
CA VAL A 115 -17.82 13.01 3.85
C VAL A 115 -17.92 13.42 5.33
N ARG A 116 -17.48 12.56 6.26
CA ARG A 116 -17.47 12.88 7.70
C ARG A 116 -16.57 14.05 8.08
N THR A 117 -15.57 14.35 7.27
CA THR A 117 -14.65 15.47 7.47
C THR A 117 -15.10 16.74 6.74
N GLY A 118 -16.35 16.77 6.26
CA GLY A 118 -16.95 17.94 5.61
C GLY A 118 -16.93 17.89 4.08
N GLY A 119 -16.53 16.76 3.49
CA GLY A 119 -16.46 16.60 2.05
C GLY A 119 -17.81 16.36 1.38
N GLU A 120 -17.94 16.88 0.17
CA GLU A 120 -19.18 16.82 -0.60
C GLU A 120 -18.91 16.68 -2.11
N CYS A 121 -19.96 16.25 -2.82
CA CYS A 121 -19.97 16.28 -4.27
C CYS A 121 -20.55 17.60 -4.78
N GLN A 122 -19.71 18.40 -5.43
CA GLN A 122 -20.09 19.68 -6.03
C GLN A 122 -20.51 19.45 -7.48
N LEU A 123 -21.83 19.42 -7.73
CA LEU A 123 -22.43 19.32 -9.06
C LEU A 123 -22.70 20.72 -9.63
N SER A 124 -22.45 20.91 -10.93
CA SER A 124 -22.72 22.18 -11.63
C SER A 124 -24.21 22.48 -11.82
N THR A 125 -25.08 21.49 -11.62
CA THR A 125 -26.54 21.60 -11.63
C THR A 125 -27.09 21.15 -10.28
N ALA A 126 -28.26 21.67 -9.88
CA ALA A 126 -28.88 21.37 -8.58
C ALA A 126 -28.86 19.86 -8.32
N ALA A 127 -28.05 19.45 -7.35
CA ALA A 127 -27.87 18.05 -7.01
C ALA A 127 -29.22 17.48 -6.54
N PRO A 128 -29.61 16.27 -6.99
CA PRO A 128 -30.74 15.58 -6.40
C PRO A 128 -30.54 15.46 -4.88
N ALA A 129 -31.64 15.44 -4.11
CA ALA A 129 -31.63 15.34 -2.65
C ALA A 129 -30.81 14.15 -2.10
N ASP A 130 -30.58 13.15 -2.94
CA ASP A 130 -29.67 12.03 -2.71
C ASP A 130 -28.27 12.32 -3.30
N SER A 131 -27.48 13.15 -2.61
CA SER A 131 -26.09 13.41 -3.00
C SER A 131 -25.30 12.09 -3.08
N PRO A 132 -24.50 11.85 -4.14
CA PRO A 132 -23.74 10.62 -4.28
C PRO A 132 -22.73 10.47 -3.12
N TYR A 133 -22.94 9.48 -2.26
CA TYR A 133 -22.08 9.18 -1.12
C TYR A 133 -20.72 8.54 -1.48
N SER A 134 -20.29 8.63 -2.75
CA SER A 134 -19.00 8.09 -3.20
C SER A 134 -18.33 8.97 -4.25
N MET A 135 -16.99 8.98 -4.22
CA MET A 135 -16.18 9.74 -5.19
C MET A 135 -16.44 9.27 -6.63
N SER A 136 -16.62 7.95 -6.82
CA SER A 136 -16.87 7.37 -8.14
C SER A 136 -18.22 7.78 -8.70
N ALA A 137 -19.28 7.80 -7.88
CA ALA A 137 -20.61 8.24 -8.30
C ALA A 137 -20.63 9.74 -8.58
N CYS A 138 -19.97 10.55 -7.73
CA CYS A 138 -19.83 11.98 -7.96
C CYS A 138 -19.17 12.29 -9.33
N ARG A 139 -18.05 11.63 -9.63
CA ARG A 139 -17.35 11.80 -10.91
C ARG A 139 -18.17 11.30 -12.09
N ALA A 140 -18.91 10.19 -11.93
CA ALA A 140 -19.79 9.67 -12.97
C ALA A 140 -20.95 10.63 -13.29
N ALA A 141 -21.41 11.39 -12.28
CA ALA A 141 -22.40 12.44 -12.43
C ALA A 141 -21.81 13.78 -12.94
N GLY A 142 -20.50 13.85 -13.22
CA GLY A 142 -19.83 15.07 -13.66
C GLY A 142 -19.50 16.08 -12.56
N GLY A 143 -19.64 15.69 -11.29
CA GLY A 143 -19.35 16.53 -10.13
C GLY A 143 -17.87 16.53 -9.73
N ALA A 144 -17.49 17.56 -8.97
CA ALA A 144 -16.19 17.67 -8.32
C ALA A 144 -16.27 17.18 -6.86
N TRP A 145 -15.36 16.31 -6.45
CA TRP A 145 -15.30 15.77 -5.09
C TRP A 145 -14.34 16.64 -4.27
N ALA A 146 -14.85 17.45 -3.35
CA ALA A 146 -14.09 18.51 -2.67
C ALA A 146 -14.55 18.77 -1.22
N GLY A 147 -13.74 19.51 -0.46
CA GLY A 147 -14.08 20.00 0.89
C GLY A 147 -13.74 19.07 2.07
N GLY A 148 -13.48 17.78 1.81
CA GLY A 148 -13.17 16.79 2.85
C GLY A 148 -11.70 16.38 2.89
N HIS A 149 -11.35 15.58 3.90
CA HIS A 149 -10.03 14.98 4.05
C HIS A 149 -9.87 13.77 3.12
N ASP A 150 -9.05 13.91 2.06
CA ASP A 150 -8.78 12.84 1.08
C ASP A 150 -7.56 12.00 1.51
N VAL A 151 -7.81 10.84 2.13
CA VAL A 151 -6.73 9.92 2.50
C VAL A 151 -5.95 9.49 1.26
N SER A 152 -4.61 9.59 1.30
CA SER A 152 -3.79 9.15 0.18
C SER A 152 -3.87 7.63 -0.02
N GLY A 153 -4.72 7.21 -0.96
CA GLY A 153 -4.95 5.79 -1.27
C GLY A 153 -3.72 5.08 -1.84
N HIS A 154 -2.85 5.79 -2.59
CA HIS A 154 -1.57 5.23 -3.02
C HIS A 154 -0.61 5.04 -1.84
N CYS A 155 -0.51 6.03 -0.95
CA CYS A 155 0.32 5.89 0.25
C CYS A 155 -0.10 4.67 1.08
N PHE A 156 -1.41 4.58 1.35
CA PHE A 156 -2.04 3.44 2.01
C PHE A 156 -1.69 2.10 1.33
N LEU A 157 -2.01 1.97 0.04
CA LEU A 157 -1.91 0.69 -0.66
C LEU A 157 -0.46 0.22 -0.81
N LEU A 158 0.47 1.14 -1.09
CA LEU A 158 1.88 0.80 -1.28
C LEU A 158 2.56 0.40 0.04
N LEU A 159 2.27 1.09 1.14
CA LEU A 159 2.75 0.69 2.47
C LEU A 159 2.17 -0.66 2.90
N HIS A 160 0.85 -0.84 2.79
CA HIS A 160 0.18 -2.11 3.11
C HIS A 160 0.76 -3.27 2.30
N SER A 161 0.94 -3.08 0.99
CA SER A 161 1.54 -4.06 0.08
C SER A 161 2.99 -4.39 0.44
N GLY A 162 3.83 -3.37 0.65
CA GLY A 162 5.24 -3.55 0.97
C GLY A 162 5.46 -4.28 2.30
N LEU A 163 4.67 -3.95 3.33
CA LEU A 163 4.75 -4.60 4.64
C LEU A 163 4.22 -6.03 4.62
N PHE A 164 3.16 -6.29 3.84
CA PHE A 164 2.67 -7.65 3.61
C PHE A 164 3.74 -8.52 2.94
N LEU A 165 4.37 -8.01 1.86
CA LEU A 165 5.46 -8.71 1.17
C LEU A 165 6.67 -8.95 2.07
N ALA A 166 6.99 -8.02 2.96
CA ALA A 166 8.08 -8.20 3.92
C ALA A 166 7.83 -9.40 4.84
N GLU A 167 6.65 -9.47 5.46
CA GLU A 167 6.32 -10.51 6.47
C GLU A 167 5.98 -11.86 5.84
N GLU A 168 5.26 -11.88 4.71
CA GLU A 168 4.71 -13.12 4.13
C GLU A 168 5.52 -13.65 2.93
N VAL A 169 6.48 -12.89 2.39
CA VAL A 169 7.33 -13.34 1.29
C VAL A 169 8.81 -13.27 1.64
N LEU A 170 9.32 -12.08 1.94
CA LEU A 170 10.76 -11.87 2.10
C LEU A 170 11.30 -12.60 3.34
N VAL A 171 10.70 -12.37 4.50
CA VAL A 171 11.16 -12.98 5.77
C VAL A 171 11.12 -14.52 5.72
N PRO A 172 10.04 -15.19 5.30
CA PRO A 172 10.00 -16.64 5.23
C PRO A 172 11.05 -17.23 4.28
N LEU A 173 11.25 -16.64 3.09
CA LEU A 173 12.20 -17.17 2.11
C LEU A 173 13.67 -16.93 2.52
N LEU A 174 13.97 -15.80 3.17
CA LEU A 174 15.29 -15.54 3.74
C LEU A 174 15.58 -16.48 4.93
N LEU A 175 14.62 -16.70 5.82
CA LEU A 175 14.79 -17.63 6.95
C LEU A 175 14.84 -19.09 6.51
N LEU A 176 14.17 -19.47 5.42
CA LEU A 176 14.29 -20.81 4.86
C LEU A 176 15.72 -21.11 4.38
N SER A 177 16.50 -20.07 4.04
CA SER A 177 17.92 -20.19 3.70
C SER A 177 18.81 -20.60 4.88
N SER A 178 18.30 -20.53 6.12
CA SER A 178 19.07 -20.75 7.35
C SER A 178 18.91 -22.16 7.97
N SER A 179 18.45 -23.15 7.19
CA SER A 179 18.36 -24.57 7.60
C SER A 179 17.39 -24.87 8.76
N LEU A 180 16.35 -24.05 8.96
CA LEU A 180 15.46 -24.13 10.14
C LEU A 180 14.12 -24.86 9.93
N HIS A 181 13.76 -25.32 8.72
CA HIS A 181 12.44 -25.93 8.47
C HIS A 181 12.51 -27.25 7.68
N PRO A 182 12.10 -28.39 8.28
CA PRO A 182 12.15 -29.72 7.62
C PRO A 182 11.06 -29.96 6.56
N GLN A 183 10.19 -28.99 6.25
CA GLN A 183 8.99 -29.17 5.43
C GLN A 183 8.94 -28.23 4.21
N ALA A 184 10.10 -27.83 3.69
CA ALA A 184 10.12 -27.15 2.40
C ALA A 184 9.81 -28.16 1.29
N ARG A 185 8.79 -27.88 0.47
CA ARG A 185 8.82 -28.33 -0.92
C ARG A 185 10.17 -27.88 -1.48
N THR A 186 10.94 -28.78 -2.06
CA THR A 186 12.27 -28.50 -2.59
C THR A 186 12.14 -27.73 -3.91
N ALA A 187 11.61 -26.50 -3.85
CA ALA A 187 11.78 -25.57 -4.96
C ALA A 187 13.28 -25.33 -5.15
N SER A 188 13.71 -25.23 -6.41
CA SER A 188 15.12 -25.01 -6.69
C SER A 188 15.60 -23.72 -5.98
N PRO A 189 16.83 -23.69 -5.46
CA PRO A 189 17.39 -22.48 -4.86
C PRO A 189 17.27 -21.27 -5.79
N ALA A 190 17.38 -21.48 -7.11
CA ALA A 190 17.19 -20.46 -8.12
C ALA A 190 15.77 -19.86 -8.11
N ALA A 191 14.72 -20.69 -8.10
CA ALA A 191 13.33 -20.22 -8.07
C ALA A 191 13.05 -19.38 -6.82
N ARG A 192 13.56 -19.81 -5.66
CA ARG A 192 13.44 -19.06 -4.41
C ARG A 192 14.09 -17.68 -4.51
N TRP A 193 15.35 -17.62 -4.95
CA TRP A 193 16.07 -16.36 -5.05
C TRP A 193 15.48 -15.43 -6.13
N ALA A 194 14.89 -15.99 -7.18
CA ALA A 194 14.13 -15.21 -8.15
C ALA A 194 12.92 -14.51 -7.50
N VAL A 195 12.14 -15.21 -6.65
CA VAL A 195 11.03 -14.59 -5.91
C VAL A 195 11.51 -13.52 -4.93
N VAL A 196 12.61 -13.78 -4.21
CA VAL A 196 13.23 -12.77 -3.32
C VAL A 196 13.64 -11.52 -4.09
N ALA A 197 14.37 -11.69 -5.21
CA ALA A 197 14.81 -10.58 -6.04
C ALA A 197 13.63 -9.80 -6.64
N ALA A 198 12.60 -10.49 -7.14
CA ALA A 198 11.39 -9.86 -7.65
C ALA A 198 10.64 -9.07 -6.57
N THR A 199 10.61 -9.60 -5.34
CA THR A 199 9.99 -8.92 -4.19
C THR A 199 10.76 -7.66 -3.80
N LEU A 200 12.10 -7.73 -3.71
CA LEU A 200 12.93 -6.56 -3.44
C LEU A 200 12.81 -5.50 -4.54
N GLY A 201 12.77 -5.93 -5.81
CA GLY A 201 12.54 -5.04 -6.95
C GLY A 201 11.18 -4.34 -6.87
N LEU A 202 10.11 -5.07 -6.55
CA LEU A 202 8.78 -4.48 -6.40
C LEU A 202 8.70 -3.51 -5.21
N VAL A 203 9.33 -3.83 -4.07
CA VAL A 203 9.44 -2.91 -2.93
C VAL A 203 10.23 -1.66 -3.30
N ALA A 204 11.30 -1.77 -4.10
CA ALA A 204 12.02 -0.60 -4.61
C ALA A 204 11.14 0.28 -5.50
N VAL A 205 10.26 -0.32 -6.32
CA VAL A 205 9.25 0.43 -7.06
C VAL A 205 8.24 1.11 -6.13
N TRP A 206 7.83 0.48 -5.03
CA TRP A 206 6.99 1.12 -4.00
C TRP A 206 7.67 2.31 -3.34
N LEU A 207 8.96 2.22 -3.03
CA LEU A 207 9.73 3.36 -2.52
C LEU A 207 9.71 4.53 -3.50
N LEU A 208 10.00 4.26 -4.78
CA LEU A 208 10.00 5.28 -5.82
C LEU A 208 8.61 5.93 -5.98
N MET A 209 7.56 5.10 -6.01
CA MET A 209 6.18 5.58 -6.17
C MET A 209 5.68 6.34 -4.94
N LEU A 210 6.04 5.94 -3.72
CA LEU A 210 5.73 6.68 -2.49
C LEU A 210 6.38 8.06 -2.49
N PHE A 211 7.66 8.13 -2.88
CA PHE A 211 8.38 9.40 -3.01
C PHE A 211 7.67 10.34 -3.99
N PHE A 212 7.33 9.88 -5.20
CA PHE A 212 6.64 10.72 -6.17
C PHE A 212 5.19 11.02 -5.82
N THR A 213 4.50 10.11 -5.14
CA THR A 213 3.16 10.32 -4.58
C THR A 213 3.17 11.50 -3.60
N ALA A 214 4.10 11.48 -2.65
CA ALA A 214 4.25 12.55 -1.66
C ALA A 214 4.77 13.86 -2.28
N LYS A 215 5.64 13.78 -3.28
CA LYS A 215 6.23 14.96 -3.91
C LYS A 215 5.26 15.75 -4.79
N TYR A 216 4.32 15.08 -5.46
CA TYR A 216 3.52 15.70 -6.54
C TYR A 216 2.01 15.73 -6.31
N PHE A 217 1.45 14.87 -5.46
CA PHE A 217 0.00 14.61 -5.50
C PHE A 217 -0.75 14.84 -4.20
N HIS A 218 -0.09 14.93 -3.05
CA HIS A 218 -0.76 14.95 -1.74
C HIS A 218 -0.16 15.94 -0.75
N GLY A 219 -1.02 16.44 0.14
CA GLY A 219 -0.66 17.24 1.31
C GLY A 219 -0.10 16.41 2.47
N PHE A 220 0.40 17.08 3.51
CA PHE A 220 1.02 16.42 4.67
C PHE A 220 0.04 15.49 5.42
N ASP A 221 -1.14 16.02 5.72
CA ASP A 221 -2.24 15.36 6.43
C ASP A 221 -2.78 14.15 5.67
N GLU A 222 -2.97 14.27 4.36
CA GLU A 222 -3.36 13.17 3.48
C GLU A 222 -2.34 12.03 3.48
N LEU A 223 -1.04 12.38 3.50
CA LEU A 223 0.07 11.43 3.57
C LEU A 223 0.18 10.76 4.94
N VAL A 224 0.00 11.50 6.03
CA VAL A 224 0.02 10.95 7.40
C VAL A 224 -1.10 9.95 7.57
N SER A 225 -2.34 10.33 7.24
CA SER A 225 -3.50 9.44 7.34
C SER A 225 -3.36 8.19 6.46
N GLY A 226 -2.91 8.34 5.22
CA GLY A 226 -2.62 7.22 4.32
C GLY A 226 -1.54 6.29 4.88
N SER A 227 -0.48 6.86 5.47
CA SER A 227 0.61 6.09 6.07
C SER A 227 0.17 5.31 7.30
N LEU A 228 -0.58 5.95 8.21
CA LEU A 228 -1.09 5.32 9.43
C LEU A 228 -1.99 4.13 9.08
N LEU A 229 -2.90 4.29 8.13
CA LEU A 229 -3.77 3.20 7.68
C LEU A 229 -2.97 2.12 6.96
N GLY A 230 -1.96 2.47 6.15
CA GLY A 230 -1.09 1.51 5.48
C GLY A 230 -0.30 0.63 6.45
N VAL A 231 0.10 1.17 7.61
CA VAL A 231 0.84 0.45 8.66
C VAL A 231 -0.10 -0.30 9.62
N ALA A 232 -1.35 0.14 9.78
CA ALA A 232 -2.28 -0.35 10.79
C ALA A 232 -2.49 -1.87 10.76
N TYR A 233 -2.76 -2.44 9.57
CA TYR A 233 -2.94 -3.89 9.42
C TYR A 233 -1.70 -4.66 9.87
N TRP A 234 -0.53 -4.23 9.42
CA TRP A 234 0.73 -4.88 9.77
C TRP A 234 0.99 -4.82 11.27
N PHE A 235 0.75 -3.68 11.90
CA PHE A 235 0.94 -3.52 13.34
C PHE A 235 -0.01 -4.43 14.13
N ALA A 236 -1.30 -4.44 13.78
CA ALA A 236 -2.32 -5.27 14.39
C ALA A 236 -2.00 -6.77 14.33
N VAL A 237 -1.62 -7.27 13.15
CA VAL A 237 -1.43 -8.69 12.90
C VAL A 237 -0.05 -9.18 13.35
N TYR A 238 1.02 -8.45 13.06
CA TYR A 238 2.40 -8.94 13.27
C TYR A 238 3.08 -8.40 14.54
N ARG A 239 2.60 -7.31 15.13
CA ARG A 239 3.22 -6.71 16.33
C ARG A 239 2.40 -6.96 17.58
N VAL A 240 1.13 -6.59 17.55
CA VAL A 240 0.21 -6.82 18.68
C VAL A 240 -0.25 -8.27 18.74
N ARG A 241 -0.18 -9.01 17.61
CA ARG A 241 -0.69 -10.39 17.49
C ARG A 241 -2.14 -10.49 17.94
N LEU A 242 -2.96 -9.50 17.56
CA LEU A 242 -4.39 -9.42 17.93
C LEU A 242 -5.16 -10.69 17.55
N LEU A 243 -4.65 -11.42 16.56
CA LEU A 243 -5.13 -12.74 16.20
C LEU A 243 -3.95 -13.72 16.41
N PRO A 244 -4.17 -14.90 17.01
CA PRO A 244 -3.16 -15.95 17.17
C PRO A 244 -2.86 -16.64 15.82
N LEU A 245 -2.47 -15.84 14.83
CA LEU A 245 -2.14 -16.21 13.46
C LEU A 245 -0.64 -16.26 13.30
#